data_AF-A0A7Y0B5Q2-F1
#
_entry.id   AF-A0A7Y0B5Q2-F1
#
_cell.length_a   1.000
_cell.length_b   1.000
_cell.length_c   1.000
_cell.angle_alpha   90.00
_cell.angle_beta   90.00
_cell.angle_gamma   90.00
#
_symmetry.space_group_name_H-M   'P 1'
#
loop_
_entity.id
_entity.type
_entity.pdbx_description
1 polymer ?
#
loop_
_entity_poly.entity_id
_entity_poly.type
_entity_poly.pdbx_seq_one_letter_code
_entity_poly.pdbx_strand_id
1 'polypeptide(L)'
;MYLAAHVGLRRVLALYTGIAPARLVIAGELHKGDGGRHGRPRVLRVPGAPQFSLSHSHGLALAAVAHARVGADVQRIPSDTTVEACLPALHPDEREELLAVPAHARAAVFGRLWTRKEAYLKGLGTGLNRAPSLDYLGEAEPANRPGGWLVGNLPLCEGHVGAVALRGSGTWQVAMRAVPAAYLYAADARTAVRGIGGIEPGFRTVLRDRSAGPREE
;
A
#
# COMPACT_ATOMS: atom_id res chain seq x y z
N MET A 1 8.66 -10.34 12.52
CA MET A 1 8.19 -9.68 11.29
C MET A 1 8.62 -8.21 11.19
N TYR A 2 8.39 -7.40 12.22
CA TYR A 2 8.73 -5.97 12.25
C TYR A 2 10.16 -5.64 11.79
N LEU A 3 11.18 -6.26 12.41
CA LEU A 3 12.59 -6.02 12.06
C LEU A 3 12.89 -6.33 10.58
N ALA A 4 12.41 -7.47 10.07
CA ALA A 4 12.63 -7.88 8.68
C ALA A 4 11.99 -6.90 7.69
N ALA A 5 10.77 -6.42 7.97
CA ALA A 5 10.08 -5.42 7.14
C ALA A 5 10.86 -4.09 7.10
N HIS A 6 11.40 -3.63 8.23
CA HIS A 6 12.19 -2.41 8.31
C HIS A 6 13.57 -2.53 7.65
N VAL A 7 14.24 -3.67 7.80
CA VAL A 7 15.50 -3.97 7.09
C VAL A 7 15.26 -4.00 5.58
N GLY A 8 14.21 -4.71 5.15
CA GLY A 8 13.80 -4.78 3.74
C GLY A 8 13.51 -3.40 3.16
N LEU A 9 12.72 -2.58 3.85
CA LEU A 9 12.42 -1.21 3.44
C LEU A 9 13.70 -0.38 3.24
N ARG A 10 14.64 -0.41 4.20
CA ARG A 10 15.91 0.34 4.08
C ARG A 10 16.73 -0.12 2.89
N ARG A 11 16.73 -1.42 2.57
CA ARG A 11 17.42 -1.98 1.40
C ARG A 11 16.76 -1.53 0.10
N VAL A 12 15.43 -1.54 0.03
CA VAL A 12 14.69 -1.02 -1.13
C VAL A 12 14.95 0.47 -1.32
N LEU A 13 14.85 1.29 -0.26
CA LEU A 13 15.09 2.74 -0.34
C LEU A 13 16.53 3.10 -0.73
N ALA A 14 17.50 2.25 -0.41
CA ALA A 14 18.88 2.44 -0.84
C ALA A 14 19.04 2.42 -2.37
N LEU A 15 18.20 1.66 -3.09
CA LEU A 15 18.19 1.64 -4.56
C LEU A 15 17.79 2.98 -5.15
N TYR A 16 16.80 3.63 -4.54
CA TYR A 16 16.26 4.90 -5.05
C TYR A 16 17.03 6.13 -4.61
N THR A 17 17.78 6.02 -3.50
CA THR A 17 18.50 7.17 -2.91
C THR A 17 20.00 7.12 -3.14
N GLY A 18 20.56 5.96 -3.49
CA GLY A 18 22.01 5.73 -3.50
C GLY A 18 22.66 5.74 -2.10
N ILE A 19 21.88 5.89 -1.03
CA ILE A 19 22.38 5.95 0.33
C ILE A 19 22.39 4.54 0.94
N ALA A 20 23.51 4.18 1.59
CA ALA A 20 23.63 2.90 2.26
C ALA A 20 22.47 2.67 3.27
N PRO A 21 21.88 1.46 3.36
CA PRO A 21 20.69 1.20 4.19
C PRO A 21 20.81 1.67 5.65
N ALA A 22 21.99 1.53 6.25
CA ALA A 22 22.27 1.94 7.63
C ALA A 22 22.39 3.47 7.81
N ARG A 23 22.72 4.21 6.73
CA ARG A 23 22.86 5.67 6.75
C ARG A 23 21.57 6.42 6.43
N LEU A 24 20.54 5.71 5.96
CA LEU A 24 19.21 6.28 5.74
C LEU A 24 18.61 6.77 7.06
N VAL A 25 18.12 8.01 7.05
CA VAL A 25 17.45 8.60 8.20
C VAL A 25 15.98 8.73 7.88
N ILE A 26 15.17 7.98 8.60
CA ILE A 26 13.74 7.87 8.41
C ILE A 26 13.05 8.39 9.67
N ALA A 27 12.14 9.34 9.51
CA ALA A 27 11.33 9.85 10.60
C ALA A 27 9.94 10.26 10.11
N GLY A 28 8.98 10.36 11.02
CA GLY A 28 7.64 10.87 10.73
C GLY A 28 7.65 12.33 10.31
N GLU A 29 6.68 12.69 9.47
CA GLU A 29 6.31 14.08 9.22
C GLU A 29 5.89 14.77 10.52
N LEU A 30 6.12 16.08 10.56
CA LEU A 30 5.60 16.92 11.63
C LEU A 30 4.08 16.94 11.54
N HIS A 31 3.43 16.60 12.64
CA HIS A 31 2.02 16.80 12.82
C HIS A 31 1.74 18.27 13.08
N LYS A 32 0.77 18.83 12.36
CA LYS A 32 0.49 20.28 12.39
C LYS A 32 -0.11 20.75 13.72
N GLY A 33 -0.71 19.86 14.51
CA GLY A 33 -1.40 20.22 15.76
C GLY A 33 -0.49 20.33 17.00
N ASP A 34 0.47 19.41 17.16
CA ASP A 34 1.26 19.26 18.39
C ASP A 34 2.78 19.31 18.14
N GLY A 35 3.21 19.47 16.88
CA GLY A 35 4.63 19.47 16.50
C GLY A 35 5.32 18.10 16.61
N GLY A 36 4.59 17.04 16.99
CA GLY A 36 5.10 15.68 17.09
C GLY A 36 5.46 15.07 15.73
N ARG A 37 6.39 14.12 15.69
CA ARG A 37 6.80 13.41 14.46
C ARG A 37 6.11 12.07 14.29
N HIS A 38 4.78 12.06 14.43
CA HIS A 38 3.94 10.87 14.27
C HIS A 38 3.15 10.86 12.96
N GLY A 39 3.39 11.82 12.06
CA GLY A 39 2.91 11.76 10.68
C GLY A 39 3.61 10.67 9.85
N ARG A 40 3.24 10.56 8.57
CA ARG A 40 3.78 9.51 7.67
C ARG A 40 5.32 9.55 7.64
N PRO A 41 6.02 8.39 7.72
CA PRO A 41 7.47 8.35 7.61
C PRO A 41 7.99 8.87 6.25
N ARG A 42 9.16 9.51 6.30
CA ARG A 42 9.90 10.09 5.16
C ARG A 42 11.38 9.79 5.30
N VAL A 43 12.09 9.71 4.18
CA VAL A 43 13.56 9.82 4.18
C VAL A 43 13.91 11.30 4.37
N LEU A 44 14.73 11.60 5.36
CA LEU A 44 15.22 12.95 5.66
C LEU A 44 16.60 13.17 5.04
N ARG A 45 16.97 14.45 4.85
CA ARG A 45 18.32 14.88 4.42
C ARG A 45 18.75 14.35 3.06
N VAL A 46 17.81 13.93 2.22
CA VAL A 46 18.03 13.52 0.84
C VAL A 46 17.03 14.29 -0.04
N PRO A 47 17.44 15.37 -0.70
CA PRO A 47 16.58 16.12 -1.62
C PRO A 47 15.99 15.20 -2.68
N GLY A 48 14.69 15.34 -2.97
CA GLY A 48 14.00 14.53 -3.97
C GLY A 48 13.84 13.04 -3.61
N ALA A 49 14.13 12.63 -2.37
CA ALA A 49 13.94 11.24 -1.95
C ALA A 49 12.50 10.76 -2.21
N PRO A 50 12.32 9.49 -2.61
CA PRO A 50 11.00 8.97 -2.87
C PRO A 50 10.18 8.93 -1.57
N GLN A 51 8.88 8.99 -1.75
CA GLN A 51 7.93 8.72 -0.70
C GLN A 51 7.65 7.22 -0.65
N PHE A 52 7.29 6.72 0.53
CA PHE A 52 7.05 5.31 0.71
C PHE A 52 5.93 5.04 1.71
N SER A 53 5.47 3.80 1.70
CA SER A 53 4.57 3.23 2.70
C SER A 53 5.02 1.81 3.00
N LEU A 54 4.87 1.38 4.25
CA LEU A 54 5.18 0.04 4.72
C LEU A 54 3.95 -0.54 5.40
N SER A 55 3.58 -1.76 5.04
CA SER A 55 2.59 -2.56 5.75
C SER A 55 3.10 -3.99 5.91
N HIS A 56 2.62 -4.69 6.93
CA HIS A 56 2.92 -6.10 7.10
C HIS A 56 1.77 -6.82 7.80
N SER A 57 1.52 -8.07 7.43
CA SER A 57 0.52 -8.92 8.08
C SER A 57 0.89 -10.39 7.90
N HIS A 58 0.87 -11.14 9.00
CA HIS A 58 1.02 -12.61 9.01
C HIS A 58 2.12 -13.13 8.07
N GLY A 59 3.37 -12.73 8.31
CA GLY A 59 4.54 -13.22 7.55
C GLY A 59 4.81 -12.47 6.24
N LEU A 60 3.91 -11.62 5.76
CA LEU A 60 4.08 -10.82 4.56
C LEU A 60 4.38 -9.36 4.90
N ALA A 61 5.36 -8.75 4.23
CA ALA A 61 5.59 -7.31 4.23
C ALA A 61 5.42 -6.74 2.82
N LEU A 62 4.83 -5.55 2.73
CA LEU A 62 4.64 -4.79 1.51
C LEU A 62 5.24 -3.40 1.70
N ALA A 63 6.20 -3.05 0.84
CA ALA A 63 6.76 -1.71 0.75
C ALA A 63 6.40 -1.10 -0.61
N ALA A 64 5.70 0.04 -0.59
CA ALA A 64 5.44 0.83 -1.80
C ALA A 64 6.36 2.04 -1.82
N VAL A 65 6.89 2.38 -3.00
CA VAL A 65 7.82 3.50 -3.21
C VAL A 65 7.38 4.26 -4.46
N ALA A 66 7.29 5.59 -4.37
CA ALA A 66 6.87 6.46 -5.47
C ALA A 66 7.42 7.89 -5.31
N HIS A 67 7.43 8.68 -6.39
CA HIS A 67 7.76 10.10 -6.31
C HIS A 67 6.60 10.97 -5.78
N ALA A 68 5.36 10.45 -5.79
CA ALA A 68 4.19 11.09 -5.22
C ALA A 68 3.75 10.46 -3.89
N ARG A 69 2.72 11.01 -3.23
CA ARG A 69 2.21 10.42 -2.00
C ARG A 69 1.68 9.02 -2.26
N VAL A 70 2.25 8.03 -1.59
CA VAL A 70 1.86 6.64 -1.68
C VAL A 70 1.54 6.08 -0.30
N GLY A 71 0.50 5.28 -0.25
CA GLY A 71 0.10 4.43 0.86
C GLY A 71 -0.10 3.00 0.38
N ALA A 72 0.24 2.02 1.21
CA ALA A 72 0.05 0.62 0.88
C ALA A 72 -0.40 -0.14 2.12
N ASP A 73 -1.26 -1.13 1.91
CA ASP A 73 -1.70 -2.01 2.97
C ASP A 73 -1.76 -3.48 2.52
N VAL A 74 -1.50 -4.37 3.47
CA VAL A 74 -1.59 -5.81 3.27
C VAL A 74 -2.14 -6.46 4.52
N GLN A 75 -3.11 -7.35 4.34
CA GLN A 75 -3.76 -8.07 5.43
C GLN A 75 -3.98 -9.52 5.04
N ARG A 76 -3.89 -10.42 6.01
CA ARG A 76 -4.50 -11.74 5.89
C ARG A 76 -6.01 -11.55 5.76
N ILE A 77 -6.68 -12.38 4.95
CA ILE A 77 -8.15 -12.37 4.87
C ILE A 77 -8.71 -12.50 6.30
N PRO A 78 -9.58 -11.56 6.72
CA PRO A 78 -10.11 -11.56 8.08
C PRO A 78 -11.12 -12.68 8.31
N SER A 79 -11.44 -12.98 9.57
CA SER A 79 -12.56 -13.85 9.91
C SER A 79 -13.89 -13.10 9.80
N ASP A 80 -15.00 -13.83 9.67
CA ASP A 80 -16.35 -13.25 9.62
C ASP A 80 -16.65 -12.39 10.87
N THR A 81 -16.21 -12.82 12.06
CA THR A 81 -16.34 -12.02 13.29
C THR A 81 -15.63 -10.66 13.20
N THR A 82 -14.46 -10.61 12.56
CA THR A 82 -13.76 -9.34 12.33
C THR A 82 -14.53 -8.48 11.32
N VAL A 83 -15.09 -9.08 10.27
CA VAL A 83 -15.94 -8.36 9.30
C VAL A 83 -17.12 -7.71 10.02
N GLU A 84 -17.85 -8.46 10.84
CA GLU A 84 -19.01 -7.96 11.59
C GLU A 84 -18.64 -6.81 12.53
N ALA A 85 -17.55 -6.94 13.29
CA ALA A 85 -17.09 -5.92 14.22
C ALA A 85 -16.67 -4.62 13.52
N CYS A 86 -16.10 -4.71 12.33
CA CYS A 86 -15.61 -3.55 11.57
C CYS A 86 -16.64 -3.00 10.58
N LEU A 87 -17.74 -3.70 10.32
CA LEU A 87 -18.79 -3.31 9.39
C LEU A 87 -19.32 -1.87 9.64
N PRO A 88 -19.54 -1.40 10.89
CA PRO A 88 -20.00 -0.05 11.16
C PRO A 88 -19.00 1.06 10.79
N ALA A 89 -17.71 0.72 10.64
CA ALA A 89 -16.66 1.68 10.27
C ALA A 89 -16.61 1.96 8.76
N LEU A 90 -17.32 1.19 7.94
CA LEU A 90 -17.40 1.41 6.50
C LEU A 90 -18.32 2.57 6.15
N HIS A 91 -18.11 3.13 4.95
CA HIS A 91 -19.06 4.05 4.34
C HIS A 91 -20.42 3.34 4.19
N PRO A 92 -21.55 4.04 4.35
CA PRO A 92 -22.89 3.44 4.22
C PRO A 92 -23.06 2.61 2.94
N ASP A 93 -22.75 3.19 1.77
CA ASP A 93 -22.88 2.52 0.47
C ASP A 93 -22.02 1.24 0.36
N GLU A 94 -20.79 1.27 0.89
CA GLU A 94 -19.92 0.09 0.89
C GLU A 94 -20.45 -1.01 1.81
N ARG A 95 -21.16 -0.62 2.87
CA ARG A 95 -21.79 -1.55 3.80
C ARG A 95 -22.93 -2.28 3.10
N GLU A 96 -23.74 -1.55 2.34
CA GLU A 96 -24.79 -2.11 1.49
C GLU A 96 -24.22 -3.04 0.42
N GLU A 97 -23.18 -2.60 -0.29
CA GLU A 97 -22.44 -3.43 -1.25
C GLU A 97 -21.95 -4.75 -0.63
N LEU A 98 -21.32 -4.67 0.55
CA LEU A 98 -20.76 -5.84 1.21
C LEU A 98 -21.86 -6.79 1.72
N LEU A 99 -22.99 -6.26 2.19
CA LEU A 99 -24.12 -7.08 2.62
C LEU A 99 -24.81 -7.80 1.46
N ALA A 100 -24.76 -7.23 0.24
CA ALA A 100 -25.25 -7.88 -0.98
C ALA A 100 -24.36 -9.05 -1.46
N VAL A 101 -23.10 -9.13 -1.01
CA VAL A 101 -22.18 -10.23 -1.34
C VAL A 101 -22.62 -11.53 -0.63
N PRO A 102 -22.56 -12.71 -1.28
CA PRO A 102 -22.79 -13.99 -0.62
C PRO A 102 -21.90 -14.18 0.61
N ALA A 103 -22.47 -14.70 1.71
CA ALA A 103 -21.78 -14.77 3.01
C ALA A 103 -20.37 -15.39 2.93
N HIS A 104 -20.20 -16.48 2.19
CA HIS A 104 -18.91 -17.18 2.03
C HIS A 104 -17.81 -16.34 1.35
N ALA A 105 -18.17 -15.27 0.62
CA ALA A 105 -17.22 -14.40 -0.08
C ALA A 105 -16.99 -13.06 0.63
N ARG A 106 -17.81 -12.72 1.64
CA ARG A 106 -17.77 -11.41 2.32
C ARG A 106 -16.42 -11.11 2.95
N ALA A 107 -15.80 -12.07 3.63
CA ALA A 107 -14.50 -11.87 4.27
C ALA A 107 -13.41 -11.42 3.27
N ALA A 108 -13.36 -12.04 2.09
CA ALA A 108 -12.39 -11.68 1.06
C ALA A 108 -12.70 -10.30 0.45
N VAL A 109 -13.97 -9.98 0.21
CA VAL A 109 -14.39 -8.67 -0.32
C VAL A 109 -14.11 -7.55 0.70
N PHE A 110 -14.51 -7.75 1.96
CA PHE A 110 -14.23 -6.83 3.06
C PHE A 110 -12.72 -6.59 3.20
N GLY A 111 -11.89 -7.65 3.18
CA GLY A 111 -10.45 -7.48 3.30
C GLY A 111 -9.85 -6.63 2.17
N ARG A 112 -10.33 -6.79 0.92
CA ARG A 112 -9.92 -5.93 -0.20
C ARG A 112 -10.36 -4.48 0.00
N LEU A 113 -11.59 -4.26 0.42
CA LEU A 113 -12.09 -2.91 0.72
C LEU A 113 -11.30 -2.25 1.86
N TRP A 114 -11.10 -2.98 2.95
CA TRP A 114 -10.42 -2.50 4.14
C TRP A 114 -8.96 -2.15 3.84
N THR A 115 -8.24 -3.00 3.08
CA THR A 115 -6.87 -2.67 2.64
C THR A 115 -6.82 -1.44 1.74
N ARG A 116 -7.83 -1.18 0.89
CA ARG A 116 -7.92 0.09 0.12
C ARG A 116 -8.08 1.29 1.04
N LYS A 117 -8.95 1.22 2.05
CA LYS A 117 -9.13 2.28 3.04
C LYS A 117 -7.85 2.56 3.81
N GLU A 118 -7.20 1.53 4.33
CA GLU A 118 -5.94 1.67 5.06
C GLU A 118 -4.82 2.20 4.16
N ALA A 119 -4.72 1.73 2.92
CA ALA A 119 -3.75 2.25 1.95
C ALA A 119 -3.99 3.74 1.69
N TYR A 120 -5.24 4.16 1.50
CA TYR A 120 -5.61 5.56 1.29
C TYR A 120 -5.29 6.43 2.52
N LEU A 121 -5.70 6.01 3.72
CA LEU A 121 -5.42 6.74 4.97
C LEU A 121 -3.91 6.84 5.25
N LYS A 122 -3.14 5.79 4.95
CA LYS A 122 -1.67 5.82 4.99
C LYS A 122 -1.11 6.82 3.99
N GLY A 123 -1.65 6.88 2.77
CA GLY A 123 -1.26 7.87 1.75
C GLY A 123 -1.52 9.30 2.19
N LEU A 124 -2.69 9.56 2.78
CA LEU A 124 -3.04 10.85 3.39
C LEU A 124 -2.11 11.20 4.54
N GLY A 125 -1.69 10.21 5.33
CA GLY A 125 -0.88 10.39 6.53
C GLY A 125 -1.71 10.83 7.74
N THR A 126 -3.03 10.64 7.70
CA THR A 126 -3.94 10.94 8.81
C THR A 126 -3.98 9.85 9.87
N GLY A 127 -3.61 8.62 9.49
CA GLY A 127 -3.89 7.44 10.31
C GLY A 127 -5.40 7.33 10.58
N LEU A 128 -5.75 6.76 11.74
CA LEU A 128 -7.14 6.59 12.18
C LEU A 128 -7.80 7.89 12.70
N ASN A 129 -7.11 9.04 12.66
CA ASN A 129 -7.71 10.33 13.01
C ASN A 129 -8.78 10.78 11.99
N ARG A 130 -8.78 10.19 10.79
CA ARG A 130 -9.84 10.33 9.81
C ARG A 130 -10.63 9.03 9.79
N ALA A 131 -11.92 9.12 10.09
CA ALA A 131 -12.79 7.94 10.13
C ALA A 131 -12.87 7.29 8.73
N PRO A 132 -12.70 5.96 8.62
CA PRO A 132 -12.76 5.27 7.33
C PRO A 132 -14.12 5.40 6.63
N SER A 133 -15.19 5.69 7.37
CA SER A 133 -16.55 5.87 6.85
C SER A 133 -16.74 7.16 6.03
N LEU A 134 -15.79 8.10 6.07
CA LEU A 134 -15.90 9.39 5.39
C LEU A 134 -15.60 9.33 3.89
N ASP A 135 -14.87 8.32 3.43
CA ASP A 135 -14.43 8.21 2.04
C ASP A 135 -14.88 6.88 1.44
N TYR A 136 -15.61 6.96 0.34
CA TYR A 136 -16.00 5.80 -0.44
C TYR A 136 -14.81 5.23 -1.22
N LEU A 137 -14.54 3.93 -1.06
CA LEU A 137 -13.53 3.13 -1.76
C LEU A 137 -14.07 1.74 -2.15
N GLY A 138 -15.40 1.62 -2.28
CA GLY A 138 -16.10 0.44 -2.82
C GLY A 138 -15.76 0.15 -4.28
N GLU A 139 -16.25 -0.97 -4.78
CA GLU A 139 -16.01 -1.41 -6.17
C GLU A 139 -17.16 -1.05 -7.11
N ALA A 140 -18.37 -0.85 -6.60
CA ALA A 140 -19.55 -0.58 -7.42
C ALA A 140 -19.47 0.78 -8.13
N GLU A 141 -19.00 1.80 -7.42
CA GLU A 141 -18.97 3.19 -7.92
C GLU A 141 -17.57 3.81 -7.86
N PRO A 142 -16.58 3.36 -8.67
CA PRO A 142 -15.22 3.88 -8.63
C PRO A 142 -15.12 5.40 -8.86
N ALA A 143 -16.09 6.00 -9.52
CA ALA A 143 -16.18 7.45 -9.74
C ALA A 143 -16.41 8.24 -8.44
N ASN A 144 -17.00 7.63 -7.41
CA ASN A 144 -17.25 8.24 -6.11
C ASN A 144 -16.02 8.20 -5.18
N ARG A 145 -14.91 7.60 -5.63
CA ARG A 145 -13.67 7.57 -4.87
C ARG A 145 -13.05 8.97 -4.77
N PRO A 146 -12.29 9.28 -3.69
CA PRO A 146 -11.68 10.59 -3.51
C PRO A 146 -10.83 11.02 -4.71
N GLY A 147 -11.19 12.18 -5.28
CA GLY A 147 -10.47 12.76 -6.41
C GLY A 147 -8.99 13.02 -6.13
N GLY A 148 -8.16 12.96 -7.18
CA GLY A 148 -6.71 13.17 -7.08
C GLY A 148 -5.94 12.02 -6.39
N TRP A 149 -6.62 10.91 -6.17
CA TRP A 149 -6.03 9.64 -5.77
C TRP A 149 -6.49 8.59 -6.76
N LEU A 150 -5.62 7.63 -7.04
CA LEU A 150 -6.13 6.36 -7.48
C LEU A 150 -5.70 5.21 -6.55
N VAL A 151 -6.61 4.26 -6.42
CA VAL A 151 -6.60 3.26 -5.36
C VAL A 151 -6.96 1.93 -5.99
N GLY A 152 -6.16 0.90 -5.73
CA GLY A 152 -6.35 -0.40 -6.37
C GLY A 152 -5.82 -1.56 -5.53
N ASN A 153 -6.40 -2.73 -5.79
CA ASN A 153 -5.97 -3.98 -5.18
C ASN A 153 -4.67 -4.48 -5.83
N LEU A 154 -3.87 -5.22 -5.07
CA LEU A 154 -2.64 -5.86 -5.53
C LEU A 154 -2.85 -7.39 -5.63
N PRO A 155 -2.31 -8.03 -6.68
CA PRO A 155 -2.39 -9.48 -6.86
C PRO A 155 -1.40 -10.24 -5.94
N LEU A 156 -1.76 -10.40 -4.67
CA LEU A 156 -0.93 -11.07 -3.65
C LEU A 156 -1.08 -12.61 -3.66
N CYS A 157 -0.43 -13.28 -2.70
CA CYS A 157 -0.54 -14.72 -2.49
C CYS A 157 -1.89 -15.13 -1.89
N GLU A 158 -2.20 -16.42 -1.97
CA GLU A 158 -3.40 -16.98 -1.37
C GLU A 158 -3.46 -16.70 0.13
N GLY A 159 -4.63 -16.29 0.62
CA GLY A 159 -4.84 -15.94 2.03
C GLY A 159 -4.50 -14.48 2.41
N HIS A 160 -3.93 -13.69 1.49
CA HIS A 160 -3.67 -12.26 1.71
C HIS A 160 -4.35 -11.38 0.66
N VAL A 161 -4.75 -10.20 1.11
CA VAL A 161 -5.27 -9.11 0.29
C VAL A 161 -4.42 -7.88 0.54
N GLY A 162 -4.30 -7.02 -0.46
CA GLY A 162 -3.55 -5.79 -0.31
C GLY A 162 -3.94 -4.77 -1.34
N ALA A 163 -3.58 -3.52 -1.07
CA ALA A 163 -3.91 -2.40 -1.90
C ALA A 163 -2.80 -1.34 -1.88
N VAL A 164 -2.81 -0.50 -2.90
CA VAL A 164 -2.00 0.70 -3.00
C VAL A 164 -2.90 1.90 -3.29
N ALA A 165 -2.58 3.02 -2.67
CA ALA A 165 -3.17 4.33 -2.95
C ALA A 165 -2.05 5.29 -3.34
N LEU A 166 -2.16 5.92 -4.49
CA LEU A 166 -1.16 6.85 -5.01
C LEU A 166 -1.85 8.16 -5.38
N ARG A 167 -1.28 9.27 -4.92
CA ARG A 167 -1.78 10.62 -5.21
C ARG A 167 -1.36 11.02 -6.62
N GLY A 168 -2.33 11.43 -7.42
CA GLY A 168 -2.14 11.81 -8.81
C GLY A 168 -3.40 11.57 -9.64
N SER A 169 -3.29 11.87 -10.93
CA SER A 169 -4.27 11.59 -11.96
C SER A 169 -3.56 10.93 -13.16
N GLY A 170 -4.32 10.28 -14.04
CA GLY A 170 -3.80 9.68 -15.27
C GLY A 170 -3.34 8.23 -15.11
N THR A 171 -2.62 7.74 -16.12
CA THR A 171 -2.15 6.36 -16.23
C THR A 171 -0.87 6.13 -15.45
N TRP A 172 -0.78 4.95 -14.86
CA TRP A 172 0.39 4.56 -14.08
C TRP A 172 0.70 3.08 -14.22
N GLN A 173 1.95 2.73 -13.90
CA GLN A 173 2.41 1.37 -13.89
C GLN A 173 2.88 1.00 -12.49
N VAL A 174 2.22 0.03 -11.89
CA VAL A 174 2.65 -0.57 -10.63
C VAL A 174 3.49 -1.79 -10.95
N ALA A 175 4.80 -1.67 -10.76
CA ALA A 175 5.70 -2.82 -10.82
C ALA A 175 5.76 -3.48 -9.44
N MET A 176 5.46 -4.78 -9.35
CA MET A 176 5.59 -5.53 -8.11
C MET A 176 6.78 -6.49 -8.21
N ARG A 177 7.60 -6.51 -7.16
CA ARG A 177 8.78 -7.39 -7.05
C ARG A 177 8.70 -8.14 -5.73
N ALA A 178 8.76 -9.46 -5.78
CA ALA A 178 8.95 -10.27 -4.59
C ALA A 178 10.42 -10.18 -4.19
N VAL A 179 10.71 -9.79 -2.95
CA VAL A 179 12.08 -9.77 -2.43
C VAL A 179 12.36 -11.10 -1.74
N PRO A 180 13.30 -11.93 -2.26
CA PRO A 180 13.70 -13.17 -1.61
C PRO A 180 14.14 -12.94 -0.16
N ALA A 181 13.75 -13.86 0.72
CA ALA A 181 14.16 -13.85 2.13
C ALA A 181 15.69 -13.80 2.28
N ALA A 182 16.44 -14.45 1.39
CA ALA A 182 17.91 -14.39 1.37
C ALA A 182 18.43 -12.95 1.31
N TYR A 183 17.79 -12.06 0.55
CA TYR A 183 18.16 -10.64 0.49
C TYR A 183 17.57 -9.80 1.61
N LEU A 184 16.72 -10.35 2.48
CA LEU A 184 16.27 -9.71 3.72
C LEU A 184 17.21 -10.07 4.88
N TYR A 185 17.80 -11.26 4.87
CA TYR A 185 18.67 -11.76 5.94
C TYR A 185 20.17 -11.79 5.61
N ALA A 186 20.56 -11.43 4.38
CA ALA A 186 21.97 -11.33 4.00
C ALA A 186 22.77 -10.43 4.94
N ALA A 187 23.96 -10.90 5.34
CA ALA A 187 24.89 -10.16 6.19
C ALA A 187 25.48 -8.95 5.46
N ASP A 188 25.87 -9.10 4.19
CA ASP A 188 26.33 -7.99 3.36
C ASP A 188 25.15 -7.22 2.75
N ALA A 189 24.91 -6.02 3.28
CA ALA A 189 23.87 -5.13 2.80
C ALA A 189 24.11 -4.68 1.35
N ARG A 190 25.35 -4.55 0.86
CA ARG A 190 25.62 -4.10 -0.51
C ARG A 190 25.20 -5.15 -1.52
N THR A 191 25.57 -6.41 -1.28
CA THR A 191 25.14 -7.54 -2.12
C THR A 191 23.64 -7.71 -2.10
N ALA A 192 22.99 -7.57 -0.93
CA ALA A 192 21.53 -7.61 -0.84
C ALA A 192 20.85 -6.52 -1.70
N VAL A 193 21.33 -5.28 -1.61
CA VAL A 193 20.80 -4.16 -2.41
C VAL A 193 20.97 -4.43 -3.90
N ARG A 194 22.17 -4.83 -4.35
CA ARG A 194 22.40 -5.20 -5.76
C ARG A 194 21.48 -6.33 -6.23
N GLY A 195 21.32 -7.36 -5.39
CA GLY A 195 20.43 -8.49 -5.66
C GLY A 195 18.98 -8.05 -5.85
N ILE A 196 18.47 -7.16 -4.99
CA ILE A 196 17.10 -6.60 -5.10
C ILE A 196 16.95 -5.77 -6.38
N GLY A 197 17.95 -4.94 -6.70
CA GLY A 197 17.93 -4.10 -7.91
C GLY A 197 17.82 -4.92 -9.20
N GLY A 198 18.44 -6.11 -9.23
CA GLY A 198 18.42 -7.03 -10.36
C GLY A 198 17.18 -7.95 -10.44
N ILE A 199 16.22 -7.85 -9.51
CA ILE A 199 14.98 -8.64 -9.59
C ILE A 199 14.11 -8.05 -10.69
N GLU A 200 13.93 -8.76 -11.80
CA GLU A 200 12.97 -8.35 -12.83
C GLU A 200 11.57 -8.10 -12.23
N PRO A 201 10.86 -7.04 -12.64
CA PRO A 201 9.45 -6.89 -12.31
C PRO A 201 8.70 -8.18 -12.63
N GLY A 202 8.05 -8.76 -11.63
CA GLY A 202 7.12 -9.86 -11.90
C GLY A 202 5.90 -9.27 -12.62
N PHE A 203 5.42 -9.94 -13.67
CA PHE A 203 4.13 -9.66 -14.29
C PHE A 203 3.00 -9.95 -13.29
N ARG A 204 2.80 -9.02 -12.37
CA ARG A 204 1.67 -8.94 -11.46
C ARG A 204 1.29 -7.46 -11.31
N THR A 205 1.20 -6.79 -12.46
CA THR A 205 0.70 -5.44 -12.60
C THR A 205 -0.76 -5.50 -13.02
N VAL A 206 -1.67 -5.01 -12.18
CA VAL A 206 -2.97 -4.55 -12.69
C VAL A 206 -3.34 -3.25 -11.99
N LEU A 207 -3.16 -2.14 -12.70
CA LEU A 207 -4.13 -1.03 -12.67
C LEU A 207 -4.35 -0.62 -14.13
N ARG A 208 -5.40 -1.17 -14.76
CA ARG A 208 -5.88 -0.79 -16.10
C ARG A 208 -7.32 -0.30 -15.97
N ASP A 209 -7.61 0.86 -16.55
CA ASP A 209 -8.95 1.21 -17.02
C ASP A 209 -8.90 1.12 -18.56
N ARG A 210 -9.83 0.37 -19.16
CA ARG A 210 -9.97 0.29 -20.63
C ARG A 210 -10.99 1.33 -21.05
N SER A 211 -10.52 2.50 -21.47
CA SER A 211 -11.38 3.48 -22.16
C SER A 211 -10.66 4.11 -23.36
N ALA A 212 -10.32 3.26 -24.34
CA ALA A 212 -10.36 3.56 -25.78
C ALA A 212 -10.14 2.24 -26.55
N GLY A 213 -11.08 1.88 -27.42
CA GLY A 213 -10.97 0.72 -28.31
C GLY A 213 -9.82 0.85 -29.32
N PRO A 214 -9.54 -0.22 -30.10
CA PRO A 214 -8.59 -0.14 -31.20
C PRO A 214 -9.08 0.92 -32.20
N ARG A 215 -8.19 1.83 -32.60
CA ARG A 215 -8.40 2.55 -33.86
C ARG A 215 -8.13 1.54 -34.97
N GLU A 216 -9.17 1.27 -35.75
CA GLU A 216 -9.10 0.51 -37.00
C GLU A 216 -8.14 1.21 -37.96
N GLU A 217 -7.30 0.40 -38.63
CA GLU A 217 -6.83 0.66 -39.99
C GLU A 217 -7.87 0.12 -40.97
#